data_AF-A0A927XYS5-F1
#
_entry.id   AF-A0A927XYS5-F1
#
_cell.length_a   1.000
_cell.length_b   1.000
_cell.length_c   1.000
_cell.angle_alpha   90.00
_cell.angle_beta   90.00
_cell.angle_gamma   90.00
#
_symmetry.space_group_name_H-M   'P 1'
#
loop_
_entity.id
_entity.type
_entity.pdbx_description
1 polymer ?
#
loop_
_entity_poly.entity_id
_entity_poly.type
_entity_poly.pdbx_seq_one_letter_code
_entity_poly.pdbx_strand_id
1 'polypeptide(L)'
;MKKNCGRLCDAACCQSDESGENGMLLFPYEECFYEKPIEGFPFHLAEDDTLFKGGKRLVCEGTCPREHRPLACRLFPLRIRIAADENGQPCAKPEIDPRGWCCCPILEQGGMRAMSSEFIEAVRLCGECLMKNTSMLEALYNEQRLMDELTSL
;
A
#
# COMPACT_ATOMS: atom_id res chain seq x y z
N MET A 1 -1.51 4.10 -12.52
CA MET A 1 -2.70 4.95 -12.31
C MET A 1 -2.42 6.37 -12.78
N LYS A 2 -3.19 6.88 -13.75
CA LYS A 2 -2.96 8.21 -14.39
C LYS A 2 -3.64 9.39 -13.65
N LYS A 3 -4.58 9.12 -12.73
CA LYS A 3 -5.34 10.14 -11.97
C LYS A 3 -4.98 10.12 -10.48
N ASN A 4 -5.23 11.22 -9.78
CA ASN A 4 -5.11 11.30 -8.32
C ASN A 4 -6.30 10.57 -7.66
N CYS A 5 -6.10 9.33 -7.19
CA CYS A 5 -7.13 8.55 -6.50
C CYS A 5 -7.68 9.25 -5.25
N GLY A 6 -6.87 10.07 -4.57
CA GLY A 6 -7.30 10.81 -3.38
C GLY A 6 -8.43 11.79 -3.69
N ARG A 7 -8.56 12.26 -4.95
CA ARG A 7 -9.72 13.08 -5.37
C ARG A 7 -10.98 12.27 -5.63
N LEU A 8 -10.87 10.95 -5.83
CA LEU A 8 -12.02 10.08 -6.12
C LEU A 8 -12.75 9.65 -4.85
N CYS A 9 -12.01 9.44 -3.76
CA CYS A 9 -12.53 8.98 -2.48
C CYS A 9 -12.26 9.96 -1.33
N ASP A 10 -11.86 11.19 -1.63
CA ASP A 10 -11.47 12.21 -0.64
C ASP A 10 -10.45 11.68 0.40
N ALA A 11 -9.42 11.00 -0.11
CA ALA A 11 -8.35 10.38 0.68
C ALA A 11 -8.83 9.37 1.76
N ALA A 12 -10.02 8.76 1.60
CA ALA A 12 -10.61 7.83 2.57
C ALA A 12 -9.71 6.66 3.00
N CYS A 13 -8.71 6.26 2.21
CA CYS A 13 -7.80 5.17 2.56
C CYS A 13 -6.57 5.60 3.36
N CYS A 14 -6.31 6.90 3.50
CA CYS A 14 -5.09 7.39 4.15
C CYS A 14 -5.30 8.54 5.13
N GLN A 15 -6.49 9.15 5.19
CA GLN A 15 -6.81 10.13 6.22
C GLN A 15 -7.20 9.47 7.54
N SER A 16 -7.03 10.17 8.66
CA SER A 16 -7.52 9.68 9.95
C SER A 16 -9.04 9.43 9.94
N ASP A 17 -9.50 8.41 10.64
CA ASP A 17 -10.91 8.16 10.92
C ASP A 17 -11.15 7.98 12.43
N GLU A 18 -12.40 7.72 12.82
CA GLU A 18 -12.76 7.52 14.23
C GLU A 18 -12.14 6.27 14.86
N SER A 19 -11.72 5.29 14.03
CA SER A 19 -11.06 4.08 14.52
C SER A 19 -9.62 4.33 14.94
N GLY A 20 -8.99 5.35 14.38
CA GLY A 20 -7.57 5.62 14.52
C GLY A 20 -6.68 4.66 13.73
N GLU A 21 -7.25 3.65 13.07
CA GLU A 21 -6.53 2.58 12.34
C GLU A 21 -6.29 2.89 10.86
N ASN A 22 -6.86 3.99 10.36
CA ASN A 22 -6.67 4.39 8.98
C ASN A 22 -5.26 4.99 8.73
N GLY A 23 -4.82 4.98 7.48
CA GLY A 23 -3.47 5.37 7.08
C GLY A 23 -2.79 4.31 6.22
N MET A 24 -1.60 4.63 5.73
CA MET A 24 -0.83 3.75 4.85
C MET A 24 0.43 3.26 5.54
N LEU A 25 0.59 1.94 5.62
CA LEU A 25 1.78 1.31 6.17
C LEU A 25 3.03 1.75 5.40
N LEU A 26 4.10 2.06 6.11
CA LEU A 26 5.39 2.39 5.54
C LEU A 26 6.22 1.11 5.40
N PHE A 27 6.76 0.88 4.20
CA PHE A 27 7.76 -0.16 4.00
C PHE A 27 9.06 0.20 4.74
N PRO A 28 9.91 -0.80 5.05
CA PRO A 28 11.19 -0.54 5.72
C PRO A 28 11.96 0.64 5.11
N TYR A 29 12.45 1.53 5.97
CA TYR A 29 13.23 2.73 5.59
C TYR A 29 12.44 3.85 4.90
N GLU A 30 11.13 3.71 4.66
CA GLU A 30 10.34 4.81 4.08
C GLU A 30 10.16 5.97 5.07
N GLU A 31 10.17 5.71 6.38
CA GLU A 31 10.04 6.73 7.42
C GLU A 31 11.13 7.82 7.32
N CYS A 32 12.31 7.48 6.78
CA CYS A 32 13.40 8.43 6.55
C CYS A 32 13.02 9.57 5.60
N PHE A 33 12.07 9.35 4.68
CA PHE A 33 11.56 10.41 3.80
C PHE A 33 10.65 11.42 4.51
N TYR A 34 10.23 11.10 5.74
CA TYR A 34 9.24 11.84 6.52
C TYR A 34 9.81 12.40 7.83
N GLU A 35 11.12 12.33 8.04
CA GLU A 35 11.81 12.90 9.20
C GLU A 35 11.65 14.42 9.31
N LYS A 36 11.35 15.08 8.18
CA LYS A 36 11.13 16.51 8.10
C LYS A 36 9.75 16.80 7.53
N PRO A 37 9.09 17.88 7.97
CA PRO A 37 7.87 18.37 7.33
C PRO A 37 8.09 18.59 5.84
N ILE A 38 7.07 18.22 5.05
CA ILE A 38 7.05 18.40 3.61
C ILE A 38 6.02 19.48 3.30
N GLU A 39 6.43 20.51 2.56
CA GLU A 39 5.54 21.62 2.20
C GLU A 39 4.31 21.11 1.43
N GLY A 40 3.12 21.52 1.85
CA GLY A 40 1.86 21.10 1.24
C GLY A 40 1.42 19.65 1.53
N PHE A 41 2.14 18.93 2.39
CA PHE A 41 1.77 17.60 2.83
C PHE A 41 1.65 17.54 4.37
N PRO A 42 0.48 17.89 4.94
CA PRO A 42 0.20 17.65 6.35
C PRO A 42 0.00 16.15 6.61
N PHE A 43 0.79 15.60 7.54
CA PHE A 43 0.73 14.20 7.95
C PHE A 43 1.30 14.02 9.37
N HIS A 44 0.96 12.89 10.00
CA HIS A 44 1.71 12.37 11.15
C HIS A 44 2.06 10.89 10.92
N LEU A 45 3.04 10.41 11.70
CA LEU A 45 3.41 9.00 11.74
C LEU A 45 2.88 8.38 13.04
N ALA A 46 2.16 7.27 12.91
CA ALA A 46 1.75 6.42 14.02
C ALA A 46 2.63 5.17 14.08
N GLU A 47 2.85 4.62 15.27
CA GLU A 47 3.50 3.32 15.44
C GLU A 47 2.61 2.21 14.85
N ASP A 48 3.19 1.34 14.03
CA ASP A 48 2.46 0.22 13.44
C ASP A 48 3.41 -0.92 13.06
N ASP A 49 3.40 -1.99 13.86
CA ASP A 49 4.29 -3.14 13.70
C ASP A 49 3.81 -4.15 12.64
N THR A 50 2.75 -3.82 11.87
CA THR A 50 2.13 -4.75 10.92
C THR A 50 3.11 -5.29 9.87
N LEU A 51 3.95 -4.42 9.29
CA LEU A 51 4.90 -4.84 8.26
C LEU A 51 6.20 -5.37 8.85
N PHE A 52 6.65 -4.81 9.98
CA PHE A 52 7.86 -5.21 10.69
C PHE A 52 7.88 -4.51 12.05
N LYS A 53 8.67 -5.06 12.98
CA LYS A 53 8.83 -4.47 14.32
C LYS A 53 9.49 -3.09 14.27
N GLY A 54 8.90 -2.10 14.94
CA GLY A 54 9.28 -0.70 14.86
C GLY A 54 8.74 0.01 13.62
N GLY A 55 7.80 -0.61 12.91
CA GLY A 55 7.18 -0.07 11.71
C GLY A 55 6.31 1.15 12.02
N LYS A 56 5.94 1.86 10.96
CA LYS A 56 5.12 3.07 11.04
C LYS A 56 3.97 3.02 10.05
N ARG A 57 2.92 3.75 10.36
CA ARG A 57 1.84 4.09 9.44
C ARG A 57 1.82 5.61 9.24
N LEU A 58 1.72 6.04 8.00
CA LEU A 58 1.53 7.45 7.66
C LEU A 58 0.04 7.77 7.58
N VAL A 59 -0.39 8.77 8.33
CA VAL A 59 -1.77 9.26 8.35
C VAL A 59 -1.78 10.68 7.75
N CYS A 60 -2.55 10.85 6.68
CA CYS A 60 -2.71 12.13 5.99
C CYS A 60 -3.68 13.05 6.75
N GLU A 61 -3.35 14.33 6.85
CA GLU A 61 -4.14 15.34 7.55
C GLU A 61 -4.65 16.41 6.59
N GLY A 62 -5.29 15.98 5.51
CA GLY A 62 -5.79 16.84 4.43
C GLY A 62 -5.16 16.50 3.09
N THR A 63 -4.31 17.38 2.55
CA THR A 63 -3.77 17.21 1.19
C THR A 63 -2.62 16.21 1.14
N CYS A 64 -2.69 15.24 0.24
CA CYS A 64 -1.62 14.26 0.00
C CYS A 64 -1.02 14.40 -1.42
N PRO A 65 -0.03 15.28 -1.64
CA PRO A 65 0.64 15.45 -2.93
C PRO A 65 1.24 14.12 -3.40
N ARG A 66 0.98 13.78 -4.67
CA ARG A 66 1.18 12.42 -5.18
C ARG A 66 2.64 11.98 -5.16
N GLU A 67 3.53 12.92 -5.39
CA GLU A 67 4.99 12.79 -5.43
C GLU A 67 5.61 12.46 -4.07
N HIS A 68 4.92 12.76 -2.97
CA HIS A 68 5.39 12.51 -1.60
C HIS A 68 4.68 11.35 -0.91
N ARG A 69 3.68 10.75 -1.55
CA ARG A 69 2.93 9.61 -0.97
C ARG A 69 3.85 8.42 -0.69
N PRO A 70 3.60 7.66 0.38
CA PRO A 70 4.34 6.43 0.64
C PRO A 70 4.00 5.39 -0.41
N LEU A 71 4.85 4.37 -0.53
CA LEU A 71 4.73 3.33 -1.55
C LEU A 71 3.38 2.64 -1.49
N ALA A 72 2.92 2.23 -0.31
CA ALA A 72 1.62 1.59 -0.14
C ALA A 72 0.48 2.44 -0.73
N CYS A 73 0.49 3.77 -0.54
CA CYS A 73 -0.51 4.68 -1.11
C CYS A 73 -0.46 4.76 -2.65
N ARG A 74 0.70 4.49 -3.24
CA ARG A 74 0.88 4.46 -4.70
C ARG A 74 0.46 3.12 -5.31
N LEU A 75 0.51 2.03 -4.54
CA LEU A 75 0.11 0.68 -4.94
C LEU A 75 -1.40 0.45 -4.76
N PHE A 76 -1.99 1.03 -3.70
CA PHE A 76 -3.40 0.86 -3.35
C PHE A 76 -4.35 1.25 -4.51
N PRO A 77 -5.40 0.46 -4.80
CA PRO A 77 -5.96 -0.64 -4.01
C PRO A 77 -5.37 -2.02 -4.36
N LEU A 78 -4.19 -2.08 -4.97
CA LEU A 78 -3.45 -3.32 -5.13
C LEU A 78 -2.41 -3.46 -4.01
N ARG A 79 -2.14 -4.69 -3.65
CA ARG A 79 -1.00 -5.12 -2.84
C ARG A 79 -0.11 -6.07 -3.62
N ILE A 80 1.06 -6.39 -3.09
CA ILE A 80 2.00 -7.33 -3.68
C ILE A 80 1.92 -8.64 -2.90
N ARG A 81 1.56 -9.73 -3.59
CA ARG A 81 1.61 -11.10 -3.07
C ARG A 81 2.87 -11.78 -3.59
N ILE A 82 3.59 -12.50 -2.71
CA ILE A 82 4.66 -13.39 -3.14
C ILE A 82 4.05 -14.76 -3.49
N ALA A 83 4.20 -15.15 -4.75
CA ALA A 83 3.74 -16.43 -5.29
C ALA A 83 4.94 -17.26 -5.79
N ALA A 84 4.68 -18.50 -6.18
CA ALA A 84 5.63 -19.30 -6.94
C ALA A 84 5.27 -19.25 -8.44
N ASP A 85 6.27 -19.10 -9.30
CA ASP A 85 6.12 -19.24 -10.73
C ASP A 85 5.98 -20.72 -11.15
N GLU A 86 5.89 -20.97 -12.46
CA GLU A 86 5.78 -22.32 -13.03
C GLU A 86 6.98 -23.24 -12.73
N ASN A 87 8.14 -22.67 -12.37
CA ASN A 87 9.34 -23.39 -11.98
C ASN A 87 9.50 -23.49 -10.46
N GLY A 88 8.53 -23.02 -9.68
CA GLY A 88 8.57 -22.99 -8.22
C GLY A 88 9.40 -21.84 -7.64
N GLN A 89 9.84 -20.88 -8.45
CA GLN A 89 10.62 -19.74 -7.98
C GLN A 89 9.72 -18.61 -7.47
N PRO A 90 10.11 -17.89 -6.40
CA PRO A 90 9.35 -16.75 -5.91
C PRO A 90 9.17 -15.68 -7.00
N CYS A 91 7.95 -15.19 -7.18
CA CYS A 91 7.61 -14.08 -8.05
C CYS A 91 6.60 -13.12 -7.39
N ALA A 92 6.61 -11.86 -7.82
CA ALA A 92 5.64 -10.87 -7.37
C ALA A 92 4.36 -10.93 -8.19
N LYS A 93 3.22 -10.99 -7.50
CA LYS A 93 1.89 -10.97 -8.10
C LYS A 93 1.06 -9.81 -7.55
N PRO A 94 0.63 -8.86 -8.39
CA PRO A 94 -0.36 -7.88 -7.98
C PRO A 94 -1.68 -8.57 -7.62
N GLU A 95 -2.24 -8.20 -6.48
CA GLU A 95 -3.51 -8.71 -5.96
C GLU A 95 -4.34 -7.55 -5.43
N ILE A 96 -5.68 -7.67 -5.45
CA ILE A 96 -6.55 -6.69 -4.79
C ILE A 96 -6.27 -6.73 -3.29
N ASP A 97 -6.03 -5.56 -2.70
CA ASP A 97 -6.00 -5.42 -1.26
C ASP A 97 -7.43 -5.54 -0.71
N PRO A 98 -7.75 -6.54 0.14
CA PRO A 98 -9.09 -6.72 0.69
C PRO A 98 -9.60 -5.49 1.44
N ARG A 99 -8.71 -4.71 2.06
CA ARG A 99 -9.03 -3.45 2.76
C ARG A 99 -9.57 -2.39 1.79
N GLY A 100 -9.29 -2.52 0.50
CA GLY A 100 -9.83 -1.64 -0.52
C GLY A 100 -11.34 -1.73 -0.69
N TRP A 101 -11.98 -2.86 -0.37
CA TRP A 101 -13.41 -3.05 -0.63
C TRP A 101 -14.31 -2.13 0.21
N CYS A 102 -13.85 -1.67 1.37
CA CYS A 102 -14.65 -0.79 2.22
C CYS A 102 -14.53 0.70 1.84
N CYS A 103 -13.50 1.11 1.08
CA CYS A 103 -13.19 2.53 0.89
C CYS A 103 -12.79 2.94 -0.54
N CYS A 104 -12.45 2.00 -1.42
CA CYS A 104 -11.93 2.32 -2.76
C CYS A 104 -13.01 2.20 -3.84
N PRO A 105 -13.50 3.32 -4.42
CA PRO A 105 -14.55 3.29 -5.44
C PRO A 105 -14.09 2.67 -6.77
N ILE A 106 -12.78 2.45 -6.96
CA ILE A 106 -12.26 1.75 -8.15
C ILE A 106 -12.65 0.28 -8.12
N LEU A 107 -12.70 -0.34 -6.93
CA LEU A 107 -13.03 -1.76 -6.84
C LEU A 107 -14.50 -2.04 -7.19
N GLU A 108 -15.41 -1.11 -6.88
CA GLU A 108 -16.82 -1.18 -7.27
C GLU A 108 -17.05 -1.10 -8.79
N GLN A 109 -16.11 -0.51 -9.53
CA GLN A 109 -16.21 -0.32 -10.99
C GLN A 109 -15.77 -1.54 -11.80
N GLY A 110 -15.45 -2.67 -11.14
CA GLY A 110 -15.01 -3.90 -11.80
C GLY A 110 -13.70 -4.46 -11.25
N GLY A 111 -13.29 -4.08 -10.04
CA GLY A 111 -12.09 -4.58 -9.38
C GLY A 111 -10.83 -4.29 -10.19
N MET A 112 -9.95 -5.29 -10.29
CA MET A 112 -8.69 -5.18 -11.04
C MET A 112 -8.90 -4.87 -12.53
N ARG A 113 -10.05 -5.26 -13.12
CA ARG A 113 -10.36 -4.97 -14.54
C ARG A 113 -10.63 -3.48 -14.80
N ALA A 114 -10.99 -2.72 -13.77
CA ALA A 114 -11.17 -1.27 -13.86
C ALA A 114 -9.83 -0.50 -13.84
N MET A 115 -8.71 -1.20 -13.62
CA MET A 115 -7.38 -0.61 -13.56
C MET A 115 -6.63 -0.79 -14.88
N SER A 116 -5.73 0.14 -15.19
CA SER A 116 -4.93 0.06 -16.41
C SER A 116 -3.87 -1.04 -16.30
N SER A 117 -3.58 -1.72 -17.41
CA SER A 117 -2.56 -2.77 -17.46
C SER A 117 -1.17 -2.24 -17.07
N GLU A 118 -0.85 -0.99 -17.39
CA GLU A 118 0.43 -0.37 -17.00
C GLU A 118 0.52 -0.13 -15.50
N PHE A 119 -0.61 0.10 -14.82
CA PHE A 119 -0.60 0.19 -13.36
C PHE A 119 -0.35 -1.17 -12.72
N ILE A 120 -1.05 -2.19 -13.19
CA ILE A 120 -0.89 -3.57 -12.71
C ILE A 120 0.56 -4.03 -12.91
N GLU A 121 1.13 -3.78 -14.08
CA GLU A 121 2.52 -4.15 -14.38
C GLU A 121 3.52 -3.35 -13.54
N ALA A 122 3.27 -2.06 -13.27
CA ALA A 122 4.10 -1.27 -12.37
C ALA A 122 4.11 -1.83 -10.93
N VAL A 123 2.96 -2.31 -10.43
CA VAL A 123 2.88 -2.98 -9.12
C VAL A 123 3.69 -4.28 -9.13
N ARG A 124 3.61 -5.06 -10.22
CA ARG A 124 4.39 -6.30 -10.38
C ARG A 124 5.89 -6.02 -10.34
N LEU A 125 6.36 -5.09 -11.16
CA LEU A 125 7.76 -4.67 -11.25
C LEU A 125 8.26 -4.08 -9.92
N CYS A 126 7.41 -3.35 -9.21
CA CYS A 126 7.72 -2.89 -7.87
C CYS A 126 7.97 -4.06 -6.92
N GLY A 127 7.10 -5.06 -6.90
CA GLY A 127 7.30 -6.27 -6.11
C GLY A 127 8.60 -7.01 -6.44
N GLU A 128 8.89 -7.22 -7.73
CA GLU A 128 10.16 -7.82 -8.17
C GLU A 128 11.40 -7.05 -7.69
N CYS A 129 11.28 -5.72 -7.55
CA CYS A 129 12.34 -4.89 -7.00
C CYS A 129 12.46 -5.08 -5.48
N LEU A 130 11.34 -5.02 -4.76
CA LEU A 130 11.29 -5.18 -3.30
C LEU A 130 11.81 -6.54 -2.86
N MET A 131 11.50 -7.62 -3.58
CA MET A 131 11.94 -8.99 -3.26
C MET A 131 13.46 -9.16 -3.20
N LYS A 132 14.24 -8.24 -3.80
CA LYS A 132 15.71 -8.29 -3.80
C LYS A 132 16.33 -7.79 -2.49
N ASN A 133 15.54 -7.16 -1.62
CA ASN A 133 15.98 -6.70 -0.31
C ASN A 133 15.32 -7.55 0.78
N THR A 134 16.11 -8.08 1.71
CA THR A 134 15.61 -8.99 2.75
C THR A 134 14.55 -8.37 3.65
N SER A 135 14.73 -7.13 4.09
CA SER A 135 13.76 -6.43 4.94
C SER A 135 12.45 -6.18 4.20
N MET A 136 12.53 -5.79 2.93
CA MET A 136 11.35 -5.57 2.09
C MET A 136 10.60 -6.87 1.81
N LEU A 137 11.33 -7.95 1.51
CA LEU A 137 10.75 -9.27 1.30
C LEU A 137 10.04 -9.78 2.56
N GLU A 138 10.64 -9.59 3.74
CA GLU A 138 10.02 -9.92 5.02
C GLU A 138 8.73 -9.13 5.25
N ALA A 139 8.74 -7.82 4.96
CA ALA A 139 7.55 -6.98 5.04
C ALA A 139 6.41 -7.46 4.12
N LEU A 140 6.73 -7.88 2.89
CA LEU A 140 5.74 -8.46 1.97
C LEU A 140 5.14 -9.76 2.51
N TYR A 141 5.95 -10.64 3.12
CA TYR A 141 5.45 -11.86 3.76
C TYR A 141 4.62 -11.56 5.00
N ASN A 142 4.98 -10.56 5.80
CA ASN A 142 4.21 -10.12 6.97
C ASN A 142 2.82 -9.60 6.54
N GLU A 143 2.77 -8.71 5.53
CA GLU A 143 1.50 -8.23 4.98
C GLU A 143 0.65 -9.38 4.44
N GLN A 144 1.26 -10.30 3.68
CA GLN A 144 0.55 -11.44 3.12
C GLN A 144 -0.07 -12.34 4.19
N ARG A 145 0.65 -12.64 5.29
CA ARG A 145 0.09 -13.42 6.40
C ARG A 145 -1.12 -12.74 7.02
N LEU A 146 -1.04 -11.45 7.29
CA LEU A 146 -2.17 -10.69 7.83
C LEU A 146 -3.39 -10.70 6.89
N MET A 147 -3.17 -10.48 5.59
CA MET A 147 -4.26 -10.45 4.62
C MET A 147 -4.90 -11.84 4.43
N ASP A 148 -4.09 -12.90 4.46
CA ASP A 148 -4.58 -14.28 4.38
C ASP A 148 -5.43 -14.63 5.62
N GLU A 149 -5.06 -14.15 6.82
CA GLU A 149 -5.86 -14.29 8.04
C GLU A 149 -7.20 -13.54 7.94
N LEU A 150 -7.18 -12.28 7.48
CA LEU A 150 -8.38 -11.46 7.31
C LEU A 150 -9.39 -12.05 6.31
N THR A 151 -8.90 -12.72 5.26
CA THR A 151 -9.74 -13.29 4.20
C THR A 151 -10.17 -14.73 4.46
N SER A 152 -9.63 -15.36 5.50
CA SER A 152 -10.01 -16.72 5.95
C SER A 152 -11.14 -16.73 6.99
N LEU A 153 -11.55 -15.55 7.47
CA LEU A 153 -12.67 -15.31 8.37
C LEU A 153 -13.99 -15.16 7.60
#